data_AF-A0A656GIN5-F1
#
_entry.id   AF-A0A656GIN5-F1
#
_cell.length_a   1.000
_cell.length_b   1.000
_cell.length_c   1.000
_cell.angle_alpha   90.00
_cell.angle_beta   90.00
_cell.angle_gamma   90.00
#
_symmetry.space_group_name_H-M   'P 1'
#
loop_
_entity.id
_entity.type
_entity.pdbx_description
1 polymer ?
#
loop_
_entity_poly.entity_id
_entity_poly.type
_entity_poly.pdbx_seq_one_letter_code
_entity_poly.pdbx_strand_id
1 'polypeptide(L)' 'RSAGATRVWLLPAPAGQVLDLERLGDWHAALDQLQLPRTDSAPLNWLETGHD' A
#
# COMPACT_ATOMS: atom_id res chain seq x y z
N ARG A 1 -16.14 -14.68 -12.12
CA ARG A 1 -15.24 -13.60 -12.59
C ARG A 1 -14.50 -13.10 -11.35
N SER A 2 -13.26 -13.53 -11.16
CA SER A 2 -12.48 -13.19 -9.97
C SER A 2 -11.74 -11.89 -10.23
N ALA A 3 -11.94 -10.88 -9.38
CA ALA A 3 -10.97 -9.81 -9.23
C ALA A 3 -9.71 -10.48 -8.65
N GLY A 4 -8.76 -10.88 -9.51
CA GLY A 4 -7.67 -11.78 -9.14
C GLY A 4 -6.67 -11.21 -8.13
N ALA A 5 -6.69 -9.90 -7.90
CA ALA A 5 -5.88 -9.23 -6.88
C ALA A 5 -6.54 -7.92 -6.46
N THR A 6 -6.89 -7.77 -5.19
CA THR A 6 -7.30 -6.49 -4.59
C THR A 6 -6.06 -5.80 -4.04
N ARG A 7 -5.82 -4.56 -4.47
CA ARG A 7 -4.69 -3.73 -4.00
C ARG A 7 -5.23 -2.51 -3.25
N VAL A 8 -4.56 -2.13 -2.17
CA VAL A 8 -4.90 -0.97 -1.35
C VAL A 8 -3.71 -0.03 -1.36
N TRP A 9 -3.96 1.26 -1.58
CA TRP A 9 -2.93 2.29 -1.64
C TRP A 9 -3.09 3.25 -0.49
N LEU A 10 -1.96 3.62 0.14
CA LEU A 10 -1.93 4.68 1.12
C LEU A 10 -1.73 6.03 0.41
N LEU A 11 -2.64 6.96 0.64
CA LEU A 11 -2.50 8.32 0.14
C LEU A 11 -1.47 9.09 0.99
N PRO A 12 -0.66 9.96 0.37
CA PRO A 12 0.23 10.83 1.11
C PRO A 12 -0.59 11.77 2.02
N ALA A 13 0.03 12.22 3.11
CA ALA A 13 -0.58 13.23 3.97
C ALA A 13 -0.86 14.51 3.16
N PRO A 14 -2.00 15.19 3.40
CA PRO A 14 -2.27 16.50 2.80
C PRO A 14 -1.14 17.49 3.08
N ALA A 15 -1.00 18.50 2.22
CA ALA A 15 0.05 19.52 2.37
C ALA A 15 -0.01 20.18 3.76
N GLY A 16 1.14 20.26 4.44
CA GLY A 16 1.26 20.81 5.79
C GLY A 16 0.88 19.82 6.91
N GLN A 17 0.51 18.59 6.59
CA GLN A 17 0.27 17.52 7.56
C GLN A 17 1.32 16.42 7.43
N VAL A 18 1.55 15.72 8.53
CA VAL A 18 2.44 14.55 8.58
C VAL A 18 1.57 13.32 8.78
N LEU A 19 1.92 12.23 8.10
CA LEU A 19 1.26 10.95 8.29
C LEU A 19 1.54 10.44 9.70
N ASP A 20 0.52 9.90 10.35
CA ASP A 20 0.67 9.24 11.65
C ASP A 20 1.53 7.97 11.49
N LEU A 21 2.77 8.05 11.97
CA LEU A 21 3.75 6.98 11.85
C LEU A 21 3.46 5.80 12.78
N GLU A 22 2.87 6.04 13.95
CA GLU A 22 2.49 4.98 14.89
C GLU A 22 1.38 4.14 14.27
N ARG A 23 0.34 4.82 13.80
CA ARG A 23 -0.76 4.15 13.10
C ARG A 23 -0.27 3.43 11.86
N LEU A 24 0.63 4.01 11.07
CA LEU A 24 1.22 3.33 9.92
C LEU A 24 1.96 2.05 10.33
N GLY A 25 2.69 2.08 11.44
CA GLY A 25 3.35 0.91 12.03
C GLY A 25 2.38 -0.21 12.37
N ASP A 26 1.25 0.12 13.00
CA ASP A 26 0.20 -0.87 13.33
C ASP A 26 -0.36 -1.54 12.08
N TRP A 27 -0.62 -0.76 11.02
CA TRP A 27 -1.06 -1.30 9.74
C TRP A 27 -0.01 -2.23 9.12
N HIS A 28 1.26 -1.84 9.15
CA HIS A 28 2.35 -2.70 8.68
C HIS A 28 2.42 -4.03 9.43
N ALA A 29 2.28 -4.00 10.76
CA ALA A 29 2.30 -5.21 11.58
C ALA A 29 1.07 -6.10 11.32
N ALA A 30 -0.11 -5.52 11.12
CA ALA A 30 -1.32 -6.26 10.81
C ALA A 30 -1.24 -6.93 9.42
N LEU A 31 -0.72 -6.23 8.41
CA LEU A 31 -0.53 -6.78 7.07
C LEU A 31 0.51 -7.91 7.06
N ASP A 32 1.58 -7.77 7.84
CA ASP A 32 2.61 -8.81 8.00
C ASP A 32 2.04 -10.09 8.63
N GLN A 33 1.22 -9.94 9.69
CA GLN A 33 0.52 -11.07 10.32
C GLN A 33 -0.43 -11.79 9.38
N LEU A 34 -1.06 -11.07 8.45
CA LEU A 34 -1.93 -11.63 7.41
C LEU A 34 -1.14 -12.16 6.20
N GLN A 35 0.19 -12.05 6.22
CA GLN A 35 1.09 -12.40 5.11
C GLN A 35 0.71 -11.70 3.79
N LEU A 36 0.18 -10.48 3.89
CA LEU A 36 -0.21 -9.69 2.74
C LEU A 36 1.00 -8.90 2.22
N PRO A 37 1.29 -8.97 0.91
CA PRO A 37 2.39 -8.21 0.33
C PRO A 37 2.11 -6.71 0.46
N ARG A 38 3.06 -5.97 1.03
CA ARG A 38 3.05 -4.51 1.10
C ARG A 38 4.36 -3.95 0.54
N THR A 39 4.28 -2.75 -0.03
CA THR A 39 5.44 -2.02 -0.55
C THR A 39 5.35 -0.58 -0.10
N ASP A 40 6.44 -0.04 0.43
CA ASP A 40 6.62 1.38 0.79
C ASP A 40 6.88 2.26 -0.44
N SER A 41 7.29 1.64 -1.55
CA SER A 41 7.53 2.31 -2.83
C SER A 41 6.41 1.97 -3.79
N ALA A 42 5.80 2.97 -4.42
CA ALA A 42 4.94 2.72 -5.56
C ALA A 42 5.81 2.13 -6.68
N PRO A 43 5.62 0.87 -7.11
CA PRO A 43 6.32 0.38 -8.28
C PRO A 43 5.76 1.15 -9.48
N LEU A 44 6.40 2.26 -9.85
CA LEU A 44 6.02 3.08 -11.00
C LEU A 44 5.91 2.23 -12.28
N ASN A 45 6.71 1.17 -12.33
CA ASN A 45 6.68 0.15 -13.38
C ASN A 45 5.27 -0.46 -13.60
N TRP A 46 4.46 -0.64 -12.54
CA TRP A 46 3.12 -1.23 -12.66
C TRP A 46 2.05 -0.28 -13.20
N LEU A 47 2.29 1.03 -13.17
CA LEU A 47 1.43 2.02 -13.86
C LEU A 47 1.72 2.05 -15.36
N GLU A 48 2.92 1.64 -15.77
CA GLU A 48 3.38 1.63 -17.16
C GLU A 48 3.10 0.28 -17.85
N THR A 49 3.24 -0.84 -17.12
CA THR A 49 2.89 -2.17 -17.59
C THR A 49 1.61 -2.64 -16.90
N GLY A 50 0.46 -2.30 -17.48
CA GLY A 50 -0.80 -2.88 -17.04
C GLY A 50 -0.75 -4.40 -17.18
N HIS A 51 -0.86 -5.11 -16.05
CA HIS A 51 -1.08 -6.55 -15.92
C HIS A 51 -0.37 -7.45 -16.96
N ASP A 52 0.78 -7.99 -16.59
CA ASP A 52 1.13 -9.37 -16.96
C ASP A 52 1.02 -10.25 -15.71
#